data_AF-A0A7S2L117-F1
#
_entry.id   AF-A0A7S2L117-F1
#
_cell.length_a   1.000
_cell.length_b   1.000
_cell.length_c   1.000
_cell.angle_alpha   90.00
_cell.angle_beta   90.00
_cell.angle_gamma   90.00
#
_symmetry.space_group_name_H-M   'P 1'
#
loop_
_entity.id
_entity.type
_entity.pdbx_description
1 polymer ?
#
loop_
_entity_poly.entity_id
_entity_poly.type
_entity_poly.pdbx_seq_one_letter_code
_entity_poly.pdbx_strand_id
1 'polypeptide(L)'
;EMRQKNEMTMLSFRNVQSQLWREDIRDIISLTEKKMDSYLIISVLQLDACIGLLTEGRLEPGTPPWVLHLYMMALGSAFVYLLMSVWFAMHAAVVAQCSSVRLLTQFVRLPVPTWEDLGYMRTY
;
A
#
# COMPACT_ATOMS: atom_id res chain seq x y z
N GLU A 1 15.73 -2.17 -45.83
CA GLU A 1 14.42 -1.54 -45.53
C GLU A 1 13.43 -2.44 -44.77
N MET A 2 12.94 -3.57 -45.31
CA MET A 2 11.95 -4.42 -44.60
C MET A 2 12.47 -4.99 -43.27
N ARG A 3 13.76 -5.34 -43.16
CA ARG A 3 14.37 -5.85 -41.92
C ARG A 3 14.54 -4.79 -40.83
N GLN A 4 15.08 -3.63 -41.18
CA GLN A 4 15.19 -2.48 -40.26
C GLN A 4 13.82 -2.10 -39.67
N LYS A 5 12.76 -2.12 -40.49
CA LYS A 5 11.38 -1.91 -40.01
C LYS A 5 10.99 -2.96 -38.97
N ASN A 6 11.22 -4.24 -39.23
CA ASN A 6 10.90 -5.32 -38.29
C ASN A 6 11.67 -5.21 -36.96
N GLU A 7 12.94 -4.80 -37.00
CA GLU A 7 13.77 -4.60 -35.79
C GLU A 7 13.30 -3.41 -34.96
N MET A 8 12.98 -2.28 -35.60
CA MET A 8 12.34 -1.15 -34.91
C MET A 8 11.00 -1.55 -34.30
N THR A 9 10.20 -2.36 -35.02
CA THR A 9 8.94 -2.90 -34.50
C THR A 9 9.19 -3.78 -33.26
N MET A 10 10.21 -4.65 -33.28
CA MET A 10 10.57 -5.49 -32.13
C MET A 10 11.02 -4.66 -30.91
N LEU A 11 11.80 -3.60 -31.11
CA LEU A 11 12.18 -2.67 -30.05
C LEU A 11 10.98 -1.91 -29.49
N SER A 12 10.03 -1.53 -30.36
CA SER A 12 8.78 -0.90 -29.92
C SER A 12 7.96 -1.82 -29.02
N PHE A 13 7.84 -3.12 -29.36
CA PHE A 13 7.17 -4.11 -28.51
C PHE A 13 7.87 -4.28 -27.15
N ARG A 14 9.20 -4.28 -27.10
CA ARG A 14 9.96 -4.36 -25.84
C ARG A 14 9.73 -3.14 -24.95
N ASN A 15 9.60 -1.96 -25.57
CA ASN A 15 9.31 -0.73 -24.83
C ASN A 15 7.88 -0.75 -24.25
N VAL A 16 6.89 -1.16 -25.05
CA VAL A 16 5.51 -1.33 -24.59
C VAL A 16 5.43 -2.35 -23.45
N GLN A 17 6.11 -3.49 -23.57
CA GLN A 17 6.17 -4.49 -22.50
C GLN A 17 6.75 -3.91 -21.20
N SER A 18 7.81 -3.09 -21.29
CA SER A 18 8.38 -2.42 -20.12
C SER A 18 7.44 -1.39 -19.52
N GLN A 19 6.60 -0.73 -20.31
CA GLN A 19 5.61 0.22 -19.81
C GLN A 19 4.48 -0.51 -19.07
N LEU A 20 3.94 -1.58 -19.66
CA LEU A 20 2.90 -2.41 -19.04
C LEU A 20 3.33 -2.95 -17.68
N TRP A 21 4.58 -3.44 -17.57
CA TRP A 21 5.12 -3.89 -16.27
C TRP A 21 5.11 -2.77 -15.21
N ARG A 22 5.48 -1.55 -15.60
CA ARG A 22 5.51 -0.41 -14.67
C ARG A 22 4.12 0.00 -14.22
N GLU A 23 3.13 -0.10 -15.10
CA GLU A 23 1.72 0.14 -14.79
C GLU A 23 1.19 -0.93 -13.83
N ASP A 24 1.45 -2.21 -14.10
CA ASP A 24 1.03 -3.30 -13.21
C ASP A 24 1.56 -3.13 -11.78
N ILE A 25 2.83 -2.74 -11.61
CA ILE A 25 3.41 -2.47 -10.28
C ILE A 25 2.66 -1.33 -9.59
N ARG A 26 2.35 -0.25 -10.30
CA ARG A 26 1.63 0.89 -9.73
C ARG A 26 0.22 0.50 -9.33
N ASP A 27 -0.45 -0.30 -10.13
CA ASP A 27 -1.83 -0.73 -9.86
C ASP A 27 -1.92 -1.66 -8.66
N ILE A 28 -1.01 -2.64 -8.54
CA ILE A 28 -0.94 -3.54 -7.38
C ILE A 28 -0.71 -2.76 -6.09
N ILE A 29 0.15 -1.75 -6.12
CA ILE A 29 0.47 -0.95 -4.93
C ILE A 29 -0.64 0.04 -4.61
N SER A 30 -1.23 0.68 -5.62
CA SER A 30 -2.37 1.58 -5.44
C SER A 30 -3.59 0.84 -4.85
N LEU A 31 -3.80 -0.43 -5.20
CA LEU A 31 -4.82 -1.26 -4.58
C LEU A 31 -4.57 -1.44 -3.08
N THR A 32 -3.32 -1.64 -2.68
CA THR A 32 -2.95 -1.82 -1.27
C THR A 32 -3.14 -0.51 -0.49
N GLU A 33 -2.71 0.61 -1.05
CA GLU A 33 -2.88 1.95 -0.48
C GLU A 33 -4.37 2.25 -0.23
N LYS A 34 -5.22 2.09 -1.25
CA LYS A 34 -6.67 2.33 -1.12
C LYS A 34 -7.34 1.44 -0.07
N LYS A 35 -6.90 0.19 0.06
CA LYS A 35 -7.43 -0.72 1.08
C LYS A 35 -6.99 -0.31 2.49
N MET A 36 -5.73 0.08 2.67
CA MET A 36 -5.22 0.54 3.97
C MET A 36 -5.91 1.83 4.42
N ASP A 37 -6.17 2.77 3.51
CA ASP A 37 -6.94 3.99 3.80
C ASP A 37 -8.37 3.67 4.28
N SER A 38 -9.02 2.70 3.63
CA SER A 38 -10.37 2.26 4.03
C SER A 38 -10.37 1.66 5.44
N TYR A 39 -9.36 0.86 5.80
CA TYR A 39 -9.22 0.30 7.15
C TYR A 39 -8.88 1.36 8.20
N LEU A 40 -8.10 2.38 7.82
CA LEU A 40 -7.75 3.49 8.70
C LEU A 40 -9.01 4.28 9.08
N ILE A 41 -9.87 4.61 8.11
CA ILE A 41 -11.13 5.34 8.37
C ILE A 41 -12.01 4.57 9.37
N ILE A 42 -12.21 3.27 9.17
CA ILE A 42 -13.04 2.45 10.06
C ILE A 42 -12.42 2.36 11.45
N SER A 43 -11.10 2.16 11.53
CA SER A 43 -10.39 2.03 12.81
C SER A 43 -10.44 3.33 13.62
N VAL A 44 -10.34 4.49 12.96
CA VAL A 44 -10.44 5.80 13.61
C VAL A 44 -11.86 6.07 14.12
N LEU A 45 -12.90 5.72 13.34
CA LEU A 45 -14.29 5.85 13.79
C LEU A 45 -14.60 4.97 15.01
N GLN A 46 -14.09 3.74 15.03
CA GLN A 46 -14.23 2.86 16.19
C GLN A 46 -13.47 3.38 17.40
N LEU A 47 -12.28 3.96 17.19
CA LEU A 47 -11.47 4.56 18.25
C LEU A 47 -12.18 5.78 18.86
N ASP A 48 -12.81 6.62 18.06
CA ASP A 48 -13.64 7.75 18.52
C ASP A 48 -14.81 7.28 19.39
N ALA A 49 -15.54 6.24 18.94
CA ALA A 49 -16.61 5.63 19.75
C ALA A 49 -16.09 5.05 21.08
N CYS A 50 -14.91 4.41 21.08
CA CYS A 50 -14.26 3.95 22.32
C CYS A 50 -13.88 5.10 23.25
N ILE A 51 -13.42 6.24 22.73
CA ILE A 51 -13.12 7.44 23.52
C ILE A 51 -14.41 8.00 24.13
N GLY A 52 -15.49 8.12 23.35
CA GLY A 52 -16.78 8.57 23.86
C GLY A 52 -17.32 7.71 25.00
N LEU A 53 -17.20 6.38 24.88
CA LEU A 53 -17.56 5.44 25.96
C LEU A 53 -16.65 5.55 27.19
N LEU A 54 -15.39 5.95 27.03
CA LEU A 54 -14.46 6.16 28.14
C LEU A 54 -14.78 7.44 28.92
N THR A 55 -15.19 8.52 28.23
CA THR A 55 -15.45 9.83 28.84
C THR A 55 -16.86 9.96 29.40
N GLU A 56 -17.86 9.41 28.70
CA GLU A 56 -19.29 9.59 29.03
C GLU A 56 -19.99 8.30 29.47
N GLY A 57 -19.33 7.13 29.36
CA GLY A 57 -19.92 5.85 29.71
C GLY A 57 -20.21 5.71 31.20
N ARG A 58 -21.49 5.89 31.58
CA ARG A 58 -21.97 5.69 32.94
C ARG A 58 -22.69 4.35 33.04
N LEU A 59 -22.24 3.50 33.96
CA LEU A 59 -22.99 2.31 34.37
C LEU A 59 -24.13 2.71 35.31
N GLU A 60 -25.19 1.89 35.35
CA GLU A 60 -26.33 2.13 36.22
C GLU A 60 -25.91 2.22 37.70
N PRO A 61 -26.50 3.16 38.48
CA PRO A 61 -26.22 3.28 39.90
C PRO A 61 -26.64 2.01 40.64
N GLY A 62 -25.69 1.35 41.29
CA GLY A 62 -25.88 0.04 41.96
C GLY A 62 -25.05 -1.10 41.37
N THR A 63 -24.31 -0.86 40.29
CA THR A 63 -23.43 -1.88 39.69
C THR A 63 -22.31 -2.28 40.66
N PRO A 64 -22.06 -3.60 40.86
CA PRO A 64 -21.03 -4.05 41.79
C PRO A 64 -19.61 -3.66 41.31
N PRO A 65 -18.67 -3.36 42.22
CA PRO A 65 -17.37 -2.80 41.87
C PRO A 65 -16.55 -3.66 40.90
N TRP A 66 -16.62 -4.99 41.00
CA TRP A 66 -15.84 -5.88 40.13
C TRP A 66 -16.24 -5.77 38.65
N VAL A 67 -17.52 -5.50 38.35
CA VAL A 67 -17.99 -5.28 36.97
C VAL A 67 -17.40 -4.01 36.39
N LEU A 68 -17.29 -2.95 37.21
CA LEU A 68 -16.68 -1.69 36.79
C LEU A 68 -15.20 -1.86 36.44
N HIS A 69 -14.46 -2.68 37.18
CA HIS A 69 -13.06 -2.98 36.87
C HIS A 69 -12.94 -3.76 35.55
N LEU A 70 -13.80 -4.76 35.32
CA LEU A 70 -13.82 -5.49 34.06
C LEU A 70 -14.19 -4.60 32.86
N TYR A 71 -15.15 -3.70 33.03
CA TYR A 71 -15.55 -2.72 32.02
C TYR A 71 -14.38 -1.80 31.63
N MET A 72 -13.68 -1.24 32.62
CA MET A 72 -12.53 -0.37 32.38
C MET A 72 -11.36 -1.12 31.74
N MET A 73 -11.10 -2.36 32.14
CA MET A 73 -10.06 -3.19 31.53
C MET A 73 -10.41 -3.56 30.08
N ALA A 74 -11.66 -3.91 29.81
CA ALA A 74 -12.12 -4.22 28.45
C ALA A 74 -12.00 -2.99 27.53
N LEU A 75 -12.48 -1.81 27.98
CA LEU A 75 -12.34 -0.56 27.23
C LEU A 75 -10.87 -0.18 27.01
N GLY A 76 -10.03 -0.27 28.03
CA GLY A 76 -8.60 0.00 27.91
C GLY A 76 -7.92 -0.91 26.90
N SER A 77 -8.25 -2.21 26.92
CA SER A 77 -7.72 -3.17 25.96
C SER A 77 -8.19 -2.90 24.53
N ALA A 78 -9.46 -2.54 24.35
CA ALA A 78 -10.02 -2.18 23.05
C ALA A 78 -9.36 -0.92 22.48
N PHE A 79 -9.13 0.10 23.33
CA PHE A 79 -8.44 1.32 22.94
C PHE A 79 -7.02 1.05 22.44
N VAL A 80 -6.22 0.29 23.20
CA VAL A 80 -4.83 -0.05 22.79
C VAL A 80 -4.84 -0.89 21.52
N TYR A 81 -5.77 -1.84 21.38
CA TYR A 81 -5.88 -2.67 20.18
C TYR A 81 -6.20 -1.83 18.92
N LEU A 82 -7.17 -0.91 19.02
CA LEU A 82 -7.53 -0.01 17.92
C LEU A 82 -6.39 0.96 17.59
N LEU A 83 -5.67 1.47 18.59
CA LEU A 83 -4.50 2.31 18.39
C LEU A 83 -3.40 1.56 17.60
N MET A 84 -3.14 0.29 17.96
CA MET A 84 -2.18 -0.56 17.25
C MET A 84 -2.65 -0.85 15.81
N SER A 85 -3.96 -1.06 15.59
CA SER A 85 -4.53 -1.24 14.25
C SER A 85 -4.26 -0.01 13.36
N VAL A 86 -4.51 1.20 13.86
CA VAL A 86 -4.24 2.45 13.13
C VAL A 86 -2.75 2.58 12.82
N TRP A 87 -1.88 2.28 13.79
CA TRP A 87 -0.43 2.32 13.59
C TRP A 87 0.03 1.38 12.48
N PHE A 88 -0.45 0.13 12.49
CA PHE A 88 -0.08 -0.85 11.47
C PHE A 88 -0.64 -0.49 10.09
N ALA A 89 -1.86 0.04 10.00
CA ALA A 89 -2.42 0.51 8.73
C ALA A 89 -1.57 1.65 8.14
N MET A 90 -1.18 2.62 8.98
CA MET A 90 -0.31 3.73 8.56
C MET A 90 1.08 3.22 8.12
N HIS A 91 1.68 2.32 8.89
CA HIS A 91 2.98 1.75 8.55
C HIS A 91 2.94 0.97 7.24
N ALA A 92 1.91 0.15 7.02
CA ALA A 92 1.73 -0.62 5.80
C ALA A 92 1.58 0.28 4.57
N ALA A 93 0.82 1.38 4.67
CA ALA A 93 0.68 2.36 3.59
C ALA A 93 2.03 2.99 3.20
N VAL A 94 2.81 3.45 4.19
CA VAL A 94 4.14 4.04 3.94
C VAL A 94 5.11 3.03 3.34
N VAL A 95 5.13 1.79 3.86
CA VAL A 95 6.00 0.73 3.33
C VAL A 95 5.62 0.37 1.89
N ALA A 96 4.34 0.34 1.55
CA ALA A 96 3.87 0.09 0.20
C ALA A 96 4.36 1.17 -0.78
N GLN A 97 4.25 2.45 -0.40
CA GLN A 97 4.76 3.58 -1.19
C GLN A 97 6.28 3.51 -1.39
N CYS A 98 7.04 3.27 -0.32
CA CYS A 98 8.50 3.09 -0.41
C CYS A 98 8.87 1.90 -1.32
N SER A 99 8.11 0.80 -1.24
CA SER A 99 8.34 -0.39 -2.05
C SER A 99 8.05 -0.14 -3.54
N SER A 100 7.05 0.69 -3.87
CA SER A 100 6.76 1.12 -5.24
C SER A 100 7.95 1.83 -5.87
N VAL A 101 8.48 2.83 -5.16
CA VAL A 101 9.62 3.60 -5.63
C VAL A 101 10.85 2.70 -5.80
N ARG A 102 11.10 1.79 -4.86
CA ARG A 102 12.21 0.82 -4.96
C ARG A 102 12.05 -0.13 -6.14
N LEU A 103 10.85 -0.68 -6.37
CA LEU A 103 10.59 -1.58 -7.50
C LEU A 103 10.78 -0.88 -8.85
N LEU A 104 10.27 0.34 -8.97
CA LEU A 104 10.37 1.13 -10.21
C LEU A 104 11.80 1.60 -10.51
N THR A 105 12.60 1.87 -9.48
CA THR A 105 13.97 2.39 -9.63
C THR A 105 15.04 1.29 -9.72
N GLN A 106 14.91 0.22 -8.93
CA GLN A 106 15.96 -0.80 -8.80
C GLN A 106 15.72 -2.01 -9.70
N PHE A 107 14.47 -2.45 -9.88
CA PHE A 107 14.15 -3.72 -10.54
C PHE A 107 13.65 -3.53 -11.97
N VAL A 108 12.80 -2.53 -12.23
CA VAL A 108 12.25 -2.29 -13.58
C VAL A 108 13.06 -1.22 -14.31
N ARG A 109 14.28 -1.59 -14.71
CA ARG A 109 15.12 -0.74 -15.57
C ARG A 109 14.59 -0.74 -17.00
N LEU A 110 14.77 0.37 -17.71
CA LEU A 110 14.40 0.48 -19.12
C LEU A 110 15.22 -0.51 -19.95
N PRO A 111 14.64 -1.12 -21.00
CA PRO A 111 15.40 -1.92 -21.95
C PRO A 111 16.29 -1.00 -22.78
N VAL A 112 17.50 -0.73 -22.29
CA VAL A 112 18.51 0.02 -23.04
C VAL A 112 19.18 -0.94 -24.03
N PRO A 113 19.17 -0.65 -25.34
CA PRO A 113 19.84 -1.50 -26.32
C PRO A 113 21.35 -1.53 -26.07
N THR A 114 21.97 -2.68 -26.27
CA THR A 114 23.42 -2.85 -26.12
C THR A 114 24.14 -2.18 -27.29
N TRP A 115 25.42 -1.81 -27.13
CA TRP A 115 26.22 -1.26 -28.23
C TRP A 115 26.29 -2.18 -29.45
N GLU A 116 26.20 -3.50 -29.25
CA GLU A 116 26.11 -4.50 -30.31
C GLU A 116 24.79 -4.40 -31.08
N ASP A 117 23.66 -4.26 -30.38
CA ASP A 117 22.34 -4.05 -30.98
C ASP A 117 22.31 -2.77 -31.82
N LEU A 118 22.95 -1.70 -31.33
CA LEU A 118 23.09 -0.42 -32.03
C LEU A 118 24.02 -0.51 -33.24
N GLY A 119 25.06 -1.34 -33.16
CA GLY A 119 25.96 -1.63 -34.28
C GLY A 119 25.21 -2.34 -35.40
N TYR A 120 24.48 -3.41 -35.06
CA TYR A 120 23.69 -4.20 -36.00
C TYR A 120 22.64 -3.36 -36.74
N MET A 121 21.95 -2.46 -36.03
CA MET A 121 20.99 -1.51 -36.62
C MET A 121 21.62 -0.44 -37.53
N ARG A 122 22.94 -0.17 -37.40
CA ARG A 122 23.65 0.85 -38.18
C ARG A 122 24.32 0.29 -39.43
N THR A 123 24.84 -0.94 -39.34
CA THR A 123 25.61 -1.57 -40.42
C THR A 123 24.75 -2.26 -41.48
N TYR A 124 23.48 -2.56 -41.18
CA TYR A 124 22.55 -3.31 -42.05
C TYR A 124 21.18 -2.62 -42.14
#